data_AF-A0A6A0AM68-F1
#
_entry.id   AF-A0A6A0AM68-F1
#
_cell.length_a   1.000
_cell.length_b   1.000
_cell.length_c   1.000
_cell.angle_alpha   90.00
_cell.angle_beta   90.00
_cell.angle_gamma   90.00
#
_symmetry.space_group_name_H-M   'P 1'
#
loop_
_entity.id
_entity.type
_entity.pdbx_description
1 polymer ?
#
loop_
_entity_poly.entity_id
_entity_poly.type
_entity_poly.pdbx_seq_one_letter_code
_entity_poly.pdbx_strand_id
1 'polypeptide(L)'
;MTEEPENPSTFSLSELMVRPRWRKTGAAEQLHEALLASREEALAVLLVDTTHPRVQALYESWQYRKVGERQPFPDSPVYAVMLRSLSPALSRVSTTDG
;
A
#
# COMPACT_ATOMS: atom_id res chain seq x y z
N MET A 1 0.09 -16.41 11.08
CA MET A 1 -0.50 -15.74 12.24
C MET A 1 -0.61 -14.27 11.86
N THR A 2 -1.82 -13.79 11.61
CA THR A 2 -2.05 -12.40 11.18
C THR A 2 -1.93 -11.54 12.42
N GLU A 3 -0.80 -10.87 12.61
CA GLU A 3 -0.66 -9.87 13.67
C GLU A 3 -1.57 -8.69 13.33
N GLU A 4 -2.49 -8.36 14.24
CA GLU A 4 -3.25 -7.13 14.16
C GLU A 4 -2.30 -5.95 14.39
N PRO A 5 -2.39 -4.89 13.57
CA PRO A 5 -1.49 -3.75 13.71
C PRO A 5 -1.76 -3.02 15.03
N GLU A 6 -0.70 -2.65 15.75
CA GLU A 6 -0.78 -1.86 16.99
C GLU A 6 -1.55 -0.54 16.79
N ASN A 7 -1.43 0.05 15.59
CA ASN A 7 -2.22 1.19 15.16
C ASN A 7 -2.90 0.87 13.81
N PRO A 8 -4.24 0.75 13.77
CA PRO A 8 -4.97 0.42 12.55
C PRO A 8 -5.34 1.65 11.70
N SER A 9 -4.86 2.86 12.03
CA SER A 9 -5.16 4.05 11.21
C SER A 9 -4.68 3.83 9.77
N THR A 10 -5.61 3.94 8.81
CA THR A 10 -5.39 3.51 7.43
C THR A 10 -5.80 4.60 6.45
N PHE A 11 -4.86 5.01 5.62
CA PHE A 11 -5.10 5.84 4.45
C PHE A 11 -5.48 4.97 3.24
N SER A 12 -6.68 5.14 2.70
CA SER A 12 -7.14 4.42 1.50
C SER A 12 -6.86 5.23 0.24
N LEU A 13 -5.92 4.76 -0.58
CA LEU A 13 -5.64 5.34 -1.89
C LEU A 13 -6.57 4.72 -2.94
N SER A 14 -7.49 5.53 -3.47
CA SER A 14 -8.42 5.07 -4.51
C SER A 14 -7.76 5.03 -5.89
N GLU A 15 -7.15 6.14 -6.32
CA GLU A 15 -6.64 6.28 -7.69
C GLU A 15 -5.36 7.12 -7.73
N LEU A 16 -4.42 6.71 -8.58
CA LEU A 16 -3.24 7.47 -8.95
C LEU A 16 -3.04 7.36 -10.46
N MET A 17 -3.14 8.50 -11.15
CA MET A 17 -3.06 8.53 -12.61
C MET A 17 -2.00 9.52 -13.07
N VAL A 18 -1.13 9.05 -13.96
CA VAL A 18 -0.15 9.90 -14.66
C VAL A 18 -0.56 10.08 -16.11
N ARG A 19 -0.62 11.34 -16.57
CA ARG A 19 -0.95 11.66 -17.97
C ARG A 19 0.01 10.94 -18.93
N PRO A 20 -0.44 10.50 -20.12
CA PRO A 20 0.37 9.71 -21.05
C PRO A 20 1.76 10.28 -21.35
N ARG A 21 1.86 11.59 -21.54
CA ARG A 21 3.12 12.30 -21.82
C ARG A 21 4.18 12.21 -20.71
N TRP A 22 3.78 11.81 -19.51
CA TRP A 22 4.64 11.72 -18.31
C TRP A 22 4.83 10.27 -17.85
N ARG A 23 4.43 9.28 -18.65
CA ARG A 23 4.65 7.86 -18.29
C ARG A 23 6.11 7.46 -18.52
N LYS A 24 6.57 6.42 -17.83
CA LYS A 24 7.94 5.89 -17.89
C LYS A 24 9.05 6.87 -17.43
N THR A 25 8.69 7.92 -16.70
CA THR A 25 9.64 8.89 -16.14
C THR A 25 9.91 8.71 -14.64
N GLY A 26 9.24 7.74 -14.00
CA GLY A 26 9.23 7.61 -12.53
C GLY A 26 8.25 8.56 -11.82
N ALA A 27 7.53 9.42 -12.55
CA ALA A 27 6.61 10.39 -11.94
C ALA A 27 5.51 9.75 -11.07
N ALA A 28 5.03 8.55 -11.41
CA ALA A 28 4.01 7.87 -10.62
C ALA A 28 4.53 7.54 -9.21
N GLU A 29 5.74 7.00 -9.10
CA GLU A 29 6.38 6.67 -7.83
C GLU A 29 6.64 7.92 -7.00
N GLN A 30 7.20 8.97 -7.63
CA GLN A 30 7.48 10.23 -6.92
C GLN A 30 6.21 10.89 -6.37
N LEU A 31 5.12 10.89 -7.14
CA LEU A 31 3.82 11.41 -6.68
C LEU A 31 3.25 10.55 -5.55
N HIS A 32 3.43 9.22 -5.64
CA HIS A 32 2.98 8.29 -4.62
C HIS A 32 3.73 8.49 -3.31
N GLU A 33 5.07 8.52 -3.34
CA GLU A 33 5.89 8.78 -2.15
C GLU A 33 5.60 10.15 -1.55
N ALA A 34 5.48 11.20 -2.37
CA ALA A 34 5.16 12.54 -1.88
C ALA A 34 3.78 12.59 -1.19
N LEU A 35 2.79 11.84 -1.71
CA LEU A 35 1.47 11.73 -1.10
C LEU A 35 1.50 11.01 0.25
N LEU A 36 2.32 9.94 0.37
CA LEU A 36 2.42 9.13 1.57
C LEU A 36 3.31 9.78 2.65
N ALA A 37 4.34 10.52 2.26
CA ALA A 37 5.27 11.17 3.19
C ALA A 37 4.61 12.20 4.13
N SER A 38 3.44 12.74 3.75
CA SER A 38 2.69 13.69 4.57
C SER A 38 1.58 13.03 5.40
N ARG A 39 1.48 11.70 5.42
CA ARG A 39 0.40 10.97 6.09
C ARG A 39 0.76 10.68 7.54
N GLU A 40 -0.23 10.83 8.41
CA GLU A 40 -0.11 10.48 9.84
C GLU A 40 -0.62 9.06 10.11
N GLU A 41 -1.33 8.47 9.15
CA GLU A 41 -1.83 7.10 9.23
C GLU A 41 -0.69 6.09 9.29
N ALA A 42 -0.87 5.02 10.05
CA ALA A 42 0.13 3.97 10.20
C ALA A 42 0.23 3.09 8.95
N LEU A 43 -0.85 3.02 8.16
CA LEU A 43 -1.01 2.11 7.04
C LEU A 43 -1.52 2.85 5.80
N ALA A 44 -1.06 2.44 4.62
CA ALA A 44 -1.70 2.74 3.35
C ALA A 44 -2.31 1.47 2.76
N VAL A 45 -3.52 1.58 2.21
CA VAL A 45 -4.19 0.49 1.49
C VAL A 45 -4.62 0.95 0.10
N LEU A 46 -4.53 0.04 -0.86
CA LEU A 46 -5.08 0.21 -2.21
C LEU A 46 -5.62 -1.11 -2.76
N LEU A 47 -6.43 -1.00 -3.81
CA LEU A 47 -7.00 -2.15 -4.51
C LEU A 47 -6.38 -2.28 -5.90
N VAL A 48 -6.00 -3.49 -6.27
CA VAL A 48 -5.54 -3.83 -7.63
C VAL A 48 -6.40 -4.95 -8.18
N ASP A 49 -6.98 -4.77 -9.35
CA ASP A 49 -7.68 -5.85 -10.05
C ASP A 49 -6.70 -7.02 -10.30
N THR A 50 -7.03 -8.22 -9.82
CA THR A 50 -6.14 -9.39 -9.86
C THR A 50 -5.81 -9.85 -11.29
N THR A 51 -6.58 -9.42 -12.29
CA THR A 51 -6.28 -9.67 -13.70
C THR A 51 -5.11 -8.83 -14.24
N HIS A 52 -4.58 -7.87 -13.46
CA HIS A 52 -3.47 -7.00 -13.81
C HIS A 52 -2.19 -7.28 -12.98
N PRO A 53 -1.54 -8.45 -13.13
CA PRO A 53 -0.42 -8.86 -12.26
C PRO A 53 0.80 -7.93 -12.32
N ARG A 54 1.02 -7.23 -13.45
CA ARG A 54 2.10 -6.24 -13.56
C ARG A 54 1.86 -5.01 -12.69
N VAL A 55 0.60 -4.64 -12.45
CA VAL A 55 0.24 -3.52 -11.57
C VAL A 55 0.41 -3.95 -10.11
N GLN A 56 0.07 -5.20 -9.78
CA GLN A 56 0.34 -5.75 -8.46
C GLN A 56 1.85 -5.76 -8.17
N ALA A 57 2.66 -6.30 -9.09
CA ALA A 57 4.13 -6.33 -8.97
C ALA A 57 4.75 -4.93 -8.85
N LEU A 58 4.17 -3.93 -9.53
CA LEU A 58 4.59 -2.53 -9.38
C LEU A 58 4.39 -2.06 -7.93
N TYR A 59 3.21 -2.25 -7.36
CA TYR A 59 2.95 -1.84 -5.97
C TYR A 59 3.75 -2.69 -4.96
N GLU A 60 4.00 -3.96 -5.26
CA GLU A 60 4.92 -4.80 -4.46
C GLU A 60 6.34 -4.20 -4.42
N SER A 61 6.84 -3.69 -5.55
CA SER A 61 8.13 -2.99 -5.57
C SER A 61 8.15 -1.72 -4.70
N TRP A 62 6.98 -1.14 -4.44
CA TRP A 62 6.78 0.02 -3.56
C TRP A 62 6.41 -0.40 -2.12
N GLN A 63 6.86 -1.57 -1.68
CA GLN A 63 6.69 -2.10 -0.31
C GLN A 63 5.24 -2.43 0.08
N TYR A 64 4.32 -2.48 -0.88
CA TYR A 64 3.01 -3.06 -0.60
C TYR A 64 3.10 -4.58 -0.55
N ARG A 65 2.27 -5.18 0.27
CA ARG A 65 2.05 -6.63 0.29
C ARG A 65 0.57 -6.93 0.15
N LYS A 66 0.23 -8.02 -0.55
CA LYS A 66 -1.14 -8.51 -0.60
C LYS A 66 -1.53 -9.10 0.75
N VAL A 67 -2.61 -8.60 1.34
CA VAL A 67 -3.12 -9.07 2.64
C VAL A 67 -4.47 -9.79 2.52
N GLY A 68 -5.06 -9.78 1.33
CA GLY A 68 -6.31 -10.48 1.05
C GLY A 68 -6.85 -10.15 -0.34
N GLU A 69 -8.07 -10.58 -0.59
CA GLU A 69 -8.84 -10.25 -1.77
C GLU A 69 -10.21 -9.73 -1.37
N ARG A 70 -10.79 -8.86 -2.20
CA ARG A 70 -12.13 -8.31 -2.03
C ARG A 70 -12.86 -8.30 -3.36
N GLN A 71 -14.12 -8.73 -3.33
CA GLN A 71 -15.07 -8.55 -4.43
C GLN A 71 -16.26 -7.74 -3.87
N PRO A 72 -16.32 -6.41 -4.10
CA PRO A 72 -17.33 -5.56 -3.47
C PRO A 72 -18.78 -5.90 -3.83
N PHE A 73 -19.03 -6.30 -5.08
CA PHE A 73 -20.32 -6.74 -5.59
C PHE A 73 -20.14 -8.00 -6.45
N PRO A 74 -21.16 -8.86 -6.62
CA PRO A 74 -21.02 -10.13 -7.36
C PRO A 74 -20.49 -10.00 -8.80
N ASP A 75 -20.71 -8.85 -9.44
CA ASP A 75 -20.28 -8.50 -10.79
C ASP A 75 -18.98 -7.69 -10.83
N SER A 76 -18.43 -7.30 -9.68
CA SER A 76 -17.15 -6.61 -9.60
C SER A 76 -15.98 -7.56 -9.89
N PRO A 77 -14.85 -7.04 -10.44
CA PRO A 77 -13.59 -7.77 -10.43
C PRO A 77 -13.20 -8.20 -9.01
N VAL A 78 -12.36 -9.24 -8.93
CA VAL A 78 -11.66 -9.57 -7.69
C VAL A 78 -10.47 -8.62 -7.57
N TYR A 79 -10.39 -7.92 -6.46
CA TYR A 79 -9.29 -7.01 -6.17
C TYR A 79 -8.37 -7.59 -5.11
N ALA A 80 -7.06 -7.58 -5.37
CA ALA A 80 -6.05 -7.73 -4.34
C ALA A 80 -6.10 -6.52 -3.40
N VAL A 81 -6.22 -6.78 -2.10
CA VAL A 81 -6.07 -5.76 -1.05
C VAL A 81 -4.58 -5.66 -0.74
N MET A 82 -3.97 -4.55 -1.15
CA MET A 82 -2.54 -4.30 -1.02
C MET A 82 -2.31 -3.30 0.10
N LEU A 83 -1.44 -3.65 1.06
CA LEU A 83 -1.16 -2.85 2.25
C LEU A 83 0.33 -2.53 2.39
N ARG A 84 0.64 -1.29 2.76
CA ARG A 84 2.00 -0.80 3.07
C ARG A 84 2.00 -0.16 4.46
N SER A 85 3.00 -0.46 5.27
CA SER A 85 3.24 0.25 6.54
C SER A 85 3.91 1.59 6.28
N LEU A 86 3.42 2.67 6.88
CA LEU A 86 3.93 4.04 6.71
C LEU A 86 4.74 4.52 7.91
N SER A 87 4.35 4.12 9.12
CA SER A 87 5.18 4.31 10.29
C SER A 87 6.20 3.17 10.36
N PRO A 88 7.49 3.43 10.61
CA PRO A 88 8.34 2.38 11.13
C PRO A 88 7.69 1.99 12.45
N ALA A 89 7.21 0.74 12.58
CA ALA A 89 6.95 0.17 13.88
C ALA A 89 8.19 0.50 14.70
N LEU A 90 8.05 1.32 15.74
CA LEU A 90 9.17 1.65 16.61
C LEU A 90 9.78 0.31 16.99
N SER A 91 10.99 0.04 16.48
CA SER A 91 11.76 -1.10 16.90
C SER A 91 12.01 -0.88 18.38
N ARG A 92 11.17 -1.49 19.25
CA ARG A 92 11.42 -1.49 20.68
C ARG A 92 12.72 -2.27 20.88
N VAL A 93 13.77 -1.48 21.06
CA VAL A 93 15.07 -1.81 21.62
C VAL A 93 14.95 -3.01 22.55
N SER A 94 15.60 -4.11 22.17
CA SER A 94 16.11 -5.07 23.15
C SER A 94 17.37 -4.49 23.80
N THR A 95 17.58 -4.79 25.08
CA THR A 95 18.81 -4.71 25.92
C THR A 95 18.50 -3.96 27.21
N THR A 96 18.01 -4.65 28.25
CA THR A 96 18.78 -5.23 29.38
C THR A 96 18.80 -4.28 30.57
N ASP A 97 17.94 -4.53 31.56
CA ASP A 97 18.19 -4.07 32.93
C ASP A 97 19.18 -5.04 33.58
N GLY A 98 20.18 -4.46 34.24
CA GLY A 98 21.23 -5.16 34.99
C GLY A 98 20.83 -5.52 36.42
#